data_AF-A0A174ET83-F1
#
_entry.id   AF-A0A174ET83-F1
#
_cell.length_a   1.000
_cell.length_b   1.000
_cell.length_c   1.000
_cell.angle_alpha   90.00
_cell.angle_beta   90.00
_cell.angle_gamma   90.00
#
_symmetry.space_group_name_H-M   'P 1'
#
loop_
_entity.id
_entity.type
_entity.pdbx_description
1 polymer ?
#
loop_
_entity_poly.entity_id
_entity_poly.type
_entity_poly.pdbx_seq_one_letter_code
_entity_poly.pdbx_strand_id
1 'polypeptide(L)'
;MDWNAIYPGPEEPTAEQLSAYVSHPLWEPLNRWICEAYFLSPIYSYSSCSMGRGWNVKYRSGGKALCTLYPAAGAFVCLVVAPAQAEALLPTLSEYTHACWQAVKPMGSGRWLSLEVDSPEVVEDIKTLLMLKRPLKKQGQA
;
A
#
# COMPACT_ATOMS: atom_id res chain seq x y z
N MET A 1 15.62 -12.21 7.73
CA MET A 1 15.78 -11.61 9.07
C MET A 1 14.48 -10.93 9.44
N ASP A 2 14.07 -10.98 10.71
CA ASP A 2 12.87 -10.30 11.20
C ASP A 2 13.14 -8.78 11.25
N TRP A 3 12.29 -7.99 10.59
CA TRP A 3 12.37 -6.53 10.53
C TRP A 3 12.53 -5.89 11.90
N ASN A 4 11.81 -6.42 12.89
CA ASN A 4 11.83 -5.92 14.27
C ASN A 4 13.16 -6.21 14.99
N ALA A 5 13.92 -7.21 14.53
CA ALA A 5 15.25 -7.47 15.06
C ALA A 5 16.31 -6.52 14.48
N ILE A 6 16.09 -5.99 13.26
CA ILE A 6 17.01 -5.05 12.60
C ILE A 6 16.71 -3.60 13.05
N TYR A 7 15.43 -3.23 13.15
CA TYR A 7 14.98 -1.91 13.57
C TYR A 7 13.96 -2.03 14.70
N PRO A 8 14.42 -2.32 15.93
CA PRO A 8 13.54 -2.31 17.09
C PRO A 8 13.00 -0.88 17.29
N GLY A 9 11.70 -0.76 17.55
CA GLY A 9 11.16 0.52 18.03
C GLY A 9 11.86 0.95 19.34
N PRO A 10 11.97 2.24 19.65
CA PRO A 10 11.18 3.35 19.09
C PRO A 10 11.89 4.17 17.99
N GLU A 11 13.11 3.84 17.59
CA GLU A 11 13.86 4.64 16.60
C GLU A 11 13.32 4.42 15.19
N GLU A 12 12.85 5.51 14.57
CA GLU A 12 12.28 5.49 13.22
C GLU A 12 13.39 5.25 12.18
N PRO A 13 13.27 4.22 11.32
CA PRO A 13 14.25 3.97 10.28
C PRO A 13 14.15 5.05 9.21
N THR A 14 15.29 5.37 8.59
CA THR A 14 15.30 6.25 7.43
C THR A 14 14.62 5.60 6.22
N ALA A 15 14.23 6.42 5.24
CA ALA A 15 13.70 5.92 3.98
C ALA A 15 14.69 4.98 3.26
N GLU A 16 15.99 5.29 3.30
CA GLU A 16 17.04 4.46 2.71
C GLU A 16 17.18 3.11 3.42
N GLN A 17 17.14 3.11 4.76
CA GLN A 17 17.19 1.88 5.56
C GLN A 17 16.01 0.95 5.27
N LEU A 18 14.81 1.53 5.15
CA LEU A 18 13.61 0.80 4.78
C LEU A 18 13.70 0.23 3.36
N SER A 19 14.13 1.05 2.40
CA SER A 19 14.31 0.63 1.00
C SER A 19 15.35 -0.49 0.89
N ALA A 20 16.47 -0.37 1.60
CA ALA A 20 17.53 -1.37 1.63
C ALA A 20 17.06 -2.70 2.25
N TYR A 21 16.21 -2.65 3.28
CA TYR A 21 15.64 -3.87 3.87
C TYR A 21 14.64 -4.56 2.94
N VAL A 22 13.74 -3.78 2.33
CA VAL A 22 12.77 -4.33 1.37
C VAL A 22 13.50 -4.90 0.16
N SER A 23 14.55 -4.21 -0.32
CA SER A 23 15.42 -4.65 -1.42
C SER A 23 14.63 -5.13 -2.65
N HIS A 24 13.48 -4.49 -2.93
CA HIS A 24 12.58 -4.88 -4.01
C HIS A 24 12.47 -3.78 -5.06
N PRO A 25 12.62 -4.08 -6.37
CA PRO A 25 12.67 -3.08 -7.43
C PRO A 25 11.40 -2.23 -7.57
N LEU A 26 10.25 -2.77 -7.14
CA LEU A 26 8.95 -2.07 -7.21
C LEU A 26 8.67 -1.17 -5.99
N TRP A 27 9.49 -1.25 -4.93
CA TRP A 27 9.28 -0.51 -3.70
C TRP A 27 9.34 1.00 -3.93
N GLU A 28 10.48 1.52 -4.36
CA GLU A 28 10.66 2.97 -4.55
C GLU A 28 9.73 3.54 -5.63
N PRO A 29 9.54 2.90 -6.80
CA PRO A 29 8.62 3.40 -7.82
C PRO A 29 7.18 3.54 -7.32
N LEU A 30 6.67 2.58 -6.55
CA LEU A 30 5.31 2.67 -6.01
C LEU A 30 5.20 3.79 -4.97
N ASN A 31 6.15 3.88 -4.02
CA ASN A 31 6.18 4.94 -3.01
C ASN A 31 6.21 6.33 -3.68
N ARG A 32 7.09 6.51 -4.68
CA ARG A 32 7.21 7.76 -5.45
C ARG A 32 5.90 8.13 -6.14
N TRP A 33 5.30 7.18 -6.86
CA TRP A 33 4.05 7.42 -7.56
C TRP A 33 2.92 7.86 -6.61
N ILE A 34 2.78 7.23 -5.44
CA ILE A 34 1.75 7.62 -4.46
C ILE A 34 1.99 9.06 -3.98
N CYS A 35 3.23 9.40 -3.63
CA CYS A 35 3.60 10.74 -3.18
C CYS A 35 3.31 11.81 -4.24
N GLU A 36 3.71 11.57 -5.49
CA GLU A 36 3.53 12.49 -6.61
C GLU A 36 2.07 12.64 -7.01
N ALA A 37 1.34 11.53 -7.19
CA ALA A 37 -0.04 11.54 -7.67
C ALA A 37 -1.01 12.20 -6.69
N TYR A 38 -0.75 12.04 -5.38
CA TYR A 38 -1.65 12.53 -4.33
C TYR A 38 -1.11 13.73 -3.54
N PHE A 39 0.09 14.21 -3.85
CA PHE A 39 0.80 15.26 -3.11
C PHE A 39 0.90 14.92 -1.61
N LEU A 40 1.41 13.72 -1.30
CA LEU A 40 1.51 13.18 0.06
C LEU A 40 2.96 12.97 0.48
N SER A 41 3.17 12.88 1.78
CA SER A 41 4.40 12.38 2.38
C SER A 41 4.13 11.05 3.09
N PRO A 42 5.10 10.11 3.09
CA PRO A 42 4.98 8.86 3.83
C PRO A 42 4.90 9.14 5.33
N ILE A 43 4.08 8.36 6.04
CA ILE A 43 4.00 8.37 7.51
C ILE A 43 4.53 7.03 8.00
N TYR A 44 5.71 7.02 8.59
CA TYR A 44 6.27 5.82 9.20
C TYR A 44 5.59 5.57 10.54
N SER A 45 5.18 4.33 10.77
CA SER A 45 4.45 3.97 11.99
C SER A 45 4.85 2.59 12.45
N TYR A 46 5.33 2.49 13.69
CA TYR A 46 5.63 1.23 14.32
C TYR A 46 4.34 0.52 14.77
N SER A 47 4.18 -0.74 14.41
CA SER A 47 3.07 -1.60 14.82
C SER A 47 3.57 -2.68 15.77
N SER A 48 2.93 -2.81 16.94
CA SER A 48 3.17 -3.88 17.91
C SER A 48 2.28 -5.11 17.67
N CYS A 49 1.35 -5.04 16.71
CA CYS A 49 0.44 -6.13 16.37
C CYS A 49 1.23 -7.35 15.89
N SER A 50 0.87 -8.55 16.36
CA SER A 50 1.56 -9.80 16.03
C SER A 50 1.53 -10.13 14.53
N MET A 51 0.49 -9.72 13.81
CA MET A 51 0.30 -10.03 12.38
C MET A 51 1.08 -9.09 11.43
N GLY A 52 1.69 -8.03 11.96
CA GLY A 52 2.38 -7.01 11.16
C GLY A 52 3.27 -6.16 12.06
N ARG A 53 4.14 -6.85 12.80
CA ARG A 53 5.04 -6.22 13.77
C ARG A 53 6.16 -5.47 13.04
N GLY A 54 6.48 -4.28 13.52
CA GLY A 54 7.53 -3.42 12.97
C GLY A 54 6.99 -2.19 12.26
N TRP A 55 7.90 -1.47 11.59
CA TRP A 55 7.58 -0.24 10.85
C TRP A 55 6.81 -0.53 9.57
N ASN A 56 5.75 0.25 9.34
CA ASN A 56 4.98 0.29 8.10
C ASN A 56 4.94 1.73 7.56
N VAL A 57 4.64 1.87 6.27
CA VAL A 57 4.51 3.18 5.60
C VAL A 57 3.04 3.44 5.32
N LYS A 58 2.48 4.45 5.96
CA LYS A 58 1.07 4.83 5.79
C LYS A 58 0.95 6.03 4.87
N TYR A 59 -0.02 5.97 3.97
CA TYR A 59 -0.42 7.08 3.13
C TYR A 59 -1.84 7.51 3.49
N ARG A 60 -2.05 8.82 3.71
CA ARG A 60 -3.35 9.37 4.10
C ARG A 60 -3.70 10.55 3.20
N SER A 61 -4.91 10.57 2.67
CA SER A 61 -5.43 11.69 1.85
C SER A 61 -6.73 12.22 2.47
N GLY A 62 -6.80 13.54 2.69
CA GLY A 62 -8.00 14.17 3.28
C GLY A 62 -8.38 13.61 4.65
N GLY A 63 -7.39 13.31 5.50
CA GLY A 63 -7.59 12.75 6.84
C GLY A 63 -7.92 11.25 6.87
N LYS A 64 -8.17 10.60 5.73
CA LYS A 64 -8.52 9.17 5.63
C LYS A 64 -7.33 8.33 5.14
N ALA A 65 -7.28 7.07 5.55
CA ALA A 65 -6.27 6.13 5.07
C ALA A 65 -6.44 5.86 3.57
N LEU A 66 -5.39 6.04 2.79
CA LEU A 66 -5.33 5.73 1.37
C LEU A 66 -4.89 4.27 1.20
N CYS A 67 -3.68 3.96 1.64
CA CYS A 67 -3.10 2.61 1.72
C CYS A 67 -1.99 2.55 2.79
N THR A 68 -1.58 1.34 3.14
CA THR A 68 -0.44 1.07 4.03
C THR A 68 0.49 0.05 3.37
N LEU A 69 1.78 0.32 3.33
CA LEU A 69 2.79 -0.64 2.90
C LEU A 69 3.42 -1.34 4.11
N TYR A 70 3.52 -2.65 4.03
CA TYR A 70 4.15 -3.52 5.02
C TYR A 70 5.46 -4.08 4.44
N PRO A 71 6.61 -3.54 4.88
CA PRO A 71 7.93 -4.03 4.51
C PRO A 71 8.17 -5.48 4.96
N ALA A 72 8.79 -6.27 4.10
CA ALA A 72 9.39 -7.56 4.43
C ALA A 72 10.76 -7.68 3.73
N ALA A 73 11.61 -8.62 4.16
CA ALA A 73 12.91 -8.80 3.51
C ALA A 73 12.72 -9.35 2.09
N GLY A 74 13.10 -8.57 1.08
CA GLY A 74 12.95 -8.96 -0.33
C GLY A 74 11.53 -8.86 -0.89
N ALA A 75 10.56 -8.36 -0.13
CA ALA A 75 9.15 -8.33 -0.52
C ALA A 75 8.39 -7.23 0.23
N PHE A 76 7.17 -6.93 -0.20
CA PHE A 76 6.28 -6.07 0.57
C PHE A 76 4.82 -6.27 0.19
N VAL A 77 3.93 -5.92 1.11
CA VAL A 77 2.48 -5.98 0.91
C VAL A 77 1.90 -4.58 0.93
N CYS A 78 1.03 -4.27 -0.03
CA CYS A 78 0.21 -3.07 -0.03
C CYS A 78 -1.20 -3.42 0.47
N LEU A 79 -1.59 -2.82 1.59
CA LEU A 79 -2.95 -2.86 2.11
C LEU A 79 -3.77 -1.72 1.53
N VAL A 80 -4.74 -2.06 0.68
CA VAL A 80 -5.66 -1.11 0.05
C VAL A 80 -7.08 -1.36 0.58
N VAL A 81 -7.80 -0.29 0.93
CA VAL A 81 -9.25 -0.40 1.15
C VAL A 81 -9.95 -0.11 -0.16
N ALA A 82 -10.20 -1.15 -0.94
CA ALA A 82 -10.88 -1.05 -2.23
C ALA A 82 -12.36 -0.71 -2.01
N PRO A 83 -12.88 0.37 -2.61
CA PRO A 83 -14.28 0.74 -2.45
C PRO A 83 -15.20 -0.29 -3.12
N ALA A 84 -16.46 -0.39 -2.70
CA ALA A 84 -17.40 -1.37 -3.25
C ALA A 84 -17.54 -1.28 -4.79
N GLN A 85 -17.39 -0.07 -5.35
CA GLN A 85 -17.41 0.19 -6.79
C GLN A 85 -16.30 -0.55 -7.57
N ALA A 86 -15.25 -1.02 -6.89
CA ALA A 86 -14.18 -1.78 -7.53
C ALA A 86 -14.66 -3.13 -8.09
N GLU A 87 -15.81 -3.63 -7.64
CA GLU A 87 -16.41 -4.87 -8.15
C GLU A 87 -16.64 -4.81 -9.67
N ALA A 88 -17.00 -3.64 -10.20
CA ALA A 88 -17.20 -3.43 -11.63
C ALA A 88 -15.90 -3.41 -12.44
N LEU A 89 -14.75 -3.19 -11.79
CA LEU A 89 -13.43 -3.17 -12.42
C LEU A 89 -12.72 -4.52 -12.33
N LEU A 90 -13.25 -5.52 -11.60
CA LEU A 90 -12.60 -6.83 -11.47
C LEU A 90 -12.20 -7.48 -12.81
N PRO A 91 -12.99 -7.38 -13.91
CA PRO A 91 -12.58 -7.94 -15.20
C PRO A 91 -11.35 -7.28 -15.82
N THR A 92 -10.92 -6.11 -15.33
CA THR A 92 -9.75 -5.38 -15.83
C THR A 92 -8.54 -5.48 -14.90
N LEU A 93 -8.69 -6.12 -13.74
CA LEU A 93 -7.59 -6.34 -12.79
C LEU A 93 -6.96 -7.71 -13.04
N SER A 94 -5.75 -7.91 -12.52
CA SER A 94 -5.07 -9.20 -12.60
C SER A 94 -5.87 -10.32 -11.95
N GLU A 95 -5.62 -11.56 -12.39
CA GLU A 95 -6.20 -12.76 -11.77
C GLU A 95 -5.86 -12.86 -10.28
N TYR A 96 -4.64 -12.44 -9.90
CA TYR A 96 -4.20 -12.39 -8.51
C TYR A 96 -5.07 -11.46 -7.67
N THR A 97 -5.25 -10.21 -8.10
CA THR A 97 -6.10 -9.24 -7.38
C THR A 97 -7.55 -9.72 -7.30
N HIS A 98 -8.05 -10.38 -8.35
CA HIS A 98 -9.38 -10.97 -8.33
C HIS A 98 -9.50 -12.10 -7.30
N ALA A 99 -8.51 -12.99 -7.20
CA ALA A 99 -8.47 -14.03 -6.17
C ALA A 99 -8.44 -13.44 -4.76
N CYS A 100 -7.62 -12.41 -4.52
CA CYS A 100 -7.58 -11.68 -3.25
C CYS A 100 -8.94 -11.05 -2.90
N TRP A 101 -9.65 -10.50 -3.89
CA TRP A 101 -10.99 -9.93 -3.69
C TRP A 101 -12.00 -10.99 -3.24
N GLN A 102 -12.01 -12.16 -3.88
CA GLN A 102 -12.93 -13.26 -3.55
C GLN A 102 -12.64 -13.86 -2.16
N ALA A 103 -11.37 -13.84 -1.74
CA ALA A 103 -10.94 -14.37 -0.45
C ALA A 103 -11.36 -13.50 0.75
N VAL A 104 -11.75 -12.24 0.55
CA VAL A 104 -12.10 -11.32 1.64
C VAL A 104 -13.56 -10.89 1.62
N LYS A 105 -14.15 -10.80 2.82
CA LYS A 105 -15.50 -10.25 2.99
C LYS A 105 -15.44 -8.71 3.03
N PRO A 106 -16.49 -8.01 2.53
CA PRO A 106 -16.63 -6.57 2.74
C PRO A 106 -16.56 -6.20 4.23
N MET A 107 -15.87 -5.11 4.55
CA MET A 107 -15.79 -4.53 5.88
C MET A 107 -15.96 -3.02 5.82
N GLY A 108 -17.08 -2.52 6.36
CA GLY A 108 -17.45 -1.11 6.29
C GLY A 108 -17.73 -0.68 4.85
N SER A 109 -17.05 0.38 4.37
CA SER A 109 -17.28 0.98 3.05
C SER A 109 -16.53 0.31 1.88
N GLY A 110 -15.95 -0.87 2.08
CA GLY A 110 -15.15 -1.54 1.05
C GLY A 110 -14.58 -2.89 1.47
N ARG A 111 -13.62 -3.40 0.72
CA ARG A 111 -12.84 -4.61 1.04
C ARG A 111 -11.40 -4.20 1.35
N TRP A 112 -10.82 -4.83 2.36
CA TRP A 112 -9.42 -4.62 2.72
C TRP A 112 -8.61 -5.70 2.01
N LEU A 113 -7.86 -5.29 0.99
CA LEU A 113 -7.03 -6.18 0.17
C LEU A 113 -5.58 -6.01 0.59
N SER A 114 -4.98 -7.09 1.05
CA SER A 114 -3.53 -7.22 1.22
C SER A 114 -2.97 -7.81 -0.06
N LEU A 115 -2.32 -6.98 -0.89
CA LEU A 115 -1.73 -7.38 -2.16
C LEU A 115 -0.21 -7.43 -2.00
N GLU A 116 0.39 -8.61 -2.17
CA GLU A 116 1.83 -8.75 -2.32
C GLU A 116 2.26 -8.15 -3.65
N VAL A 117 3.28 -7.28 -3.64
CA VAL A 117 3.68 -6.51 -4.82
C VAL A 117 4.91 -7.14 -5.48
N ASP A 118 4.68 -8.23 -6.19
CA ASP A 118 5.71 -9.05 -6.84
C ASP A 118 5.90 -8.72 -8.33
N SER A 119 4.97 -7.98 -8.94
CA SER A 119 4.91 -7.73 -10.37
C SER A 119 4.40 -6.33 -10.72
N PRO A 120 4.80 -5.77 -11.88
CA PRO A 120 4.27 -4.50 -12.36
C PRO A 120 2.75 -4.49 -12.56
N GLU A 121 2.15 -5.64 -12.86
CA GLU A 121 0.70 -5.77 -13.02
C GLU A 121 -0.04 -5.46 -11.72
N VAL A 122 0.42 -6.02 -10.59
CA VAL A 122 -0.14 -5.72 -9.26
C VAL A 122 0.05 -4.25 -8.89
N VAL A 123 1.15 -3.62 -9.33
CA VAL A 123 1.34 -2.17 -9.14
C VAL A 123 0.25 -1.38 -9.87
N GLU A 124 -0.08 -1.73 -11.11
CA GLU A 124 -1.15 -1.06 -11.88
C GLU A 124 -2.55 -1.31 -11.29
N ASP A 125 -2.80 -2.52 -10.77
CA ASP A 125 -4.03 -2.82 -10.02
C ASP A 125 -4.17 -1.93 -8.78
N ILE A 126 -3.10 -1.82 -7.98
CA ILE A 126 -3.06 -0.93 -6.81
C ILE A 126 -3.37 0.50 -7.23
N LYS A 127 -2.70 1.02 -8.26
CA LYS A 127 -2.95 2.39 -8.76
C LYS A 127 -4.41 2.58 -9.14
N THR A 128 -4.99 1.63 -9.87
CA THR A 128 -6.40 1.64 -10.29
C THR A 128 -7.34 1.71 -9.10
N LEU A 129 -7.13 0.84 -8.10
CA LEU A 129 -7.93 0.81 -6.88
C LEU A 129 -7.80 2.10 -6.06
N LEU A 130 -6.60 2.68 -5.98
CA LEU A 130 -6.36 3.94 -5.29
C LEU A 130 -7.03 5.12 -5.99
N MET A 131 -6.94 5.19 -7.33
CA MET A 131 -7.60 6.23 -8.12
C MET A 131 -9.13 6.14 -8.03
N LEU A 132 -9.67 4.92 -7.97
CA LEU A 132 -11.10 4.73 -7.74
C LEU A 132 -11.52 5.19 -6.34
N LYS A 133 -10.76 4.83 -5.32
CA LYS A 133 -11.02 5.21 -3.93
C LYS A 133 -10.92 6.72 -3.72
N ARG A 134 -9.89 7.33 -4.32
CA ARG A 134 -9.58 8.74 -4.23
C ARG A 134 -9.15 9.21 -5.62
N PRO A 135 -10.06 9.86 -6.38
CA PRO A 135 -9.72 10.42 -7.67
C PRO A 135 -8.57 11.42 -7.55
N LEU A 136 -7.65 11.39 -8.51
CA LEU A 136 -6.58 12.37 -8.59
C LEU A 136 -7.18 13.76 -8.79
N LYS A 137 -6.61 14.77 -8.15
CA LYS A 137 -7.01 16.16 -8.42
C LYS A 137 -6.67 16.46 -9.87
N LYS A 138 -7.66 16.91 -10.66
CA LYS A 138 -7.38 17.49 -11.98
C LYS A 138 -6.46 18.70 -11.75
N GLN A 139 -5.31 18.74 -12.40
CA GLN A 139 -4.52 19.97 -12.47
C GLN A 139 -5.41 21.02 -13.13
N GLY A 140 -5.77 22.07 -12.39
CA GLY A 140 -6.57 23.20 -12.91
C GLY A 140 -7.98 23.37 -12.32
N GLN A 141 -8.10 23.41 -11.00
CA GLN A 141 -9.07 24.33 -10.36
C GLN A 141 -8.35 24.97 -9.17
N ALA A 142 -7.82 26.17 -9.44
CA ALA A 142 -7.47 27.17 -8.44
C ALA A 142 -8.75 27.84 -7.93
#